data_AF-A0A7C5RXZ7-F1
#
_entry.id   AF-A0A7C5RXZ7-F1
#
_cell.length_a   1.000
_cell.length_b   1.000
_cell.length_c   1.000
_cell.angle_alpha   90.00
_cell.angle_beta   90.00
_cell.angle_gamma   90.00
#
_symmetry.space_group_name_H-M   'P 1'
#
loop_
_entity.id
_entity.type
_entity.pdbx_description
1 polymer ?
#
loop_
_entity_poly.entity_id
_entity_poly.type
_entity_poly.pdbx_seq_one_letter_code
_entity_poly.pdbx_strand_id
1 'polypeptide(L)'
;MNLANKITIIFFGGLIFLIVLGMLLNPGKGCYSIGECKSCWNWRATTINSELCPNKVSCISDPMIEQHNALVDVLLCACISAQKNGYTDVELNKNIEKLYQSITGYQSDAQSICTNPTVTKWLYP
;
A
#
# COMPACT_ATOMS: atom_id res chain seq x y z
N MET A 1 -0.55 -16.59 -48.05
CA MET A 1 0.00 -16.57 -46.68
C MET A 1 0.44 -17.97 -46.31
N ASN A 2 1.73 -18.19 -46.05
CA ASN A 2 2.31 -19.52 -45.78
C ASN A 2 1.97 -20.01 -44.37
N LEU A 3 2.08 -21.33 -44.15
CA LEU A 3 1.73 -21.99 -42.89
C LEU A 3 2.51 -21.42 -41.70
N ALA A 4 3.78 -21.05 -41.92
CA ALA A 4 4.62 -20.39 -40.92
C ALA A 4 3.99 -19.08 -40.41
N ASN A 5 3.54 -18.18 -41.31
CA ASN A 5 2.92 -16.92 -40.90
C ASN A 5 1.61 -17.13 -40.12
N LYS A 6 0.84 -18.18 -40.42
CA LYS A 6 -0.39 -18.51 -39.65
C LYS A 6 -0.06 -18.93 -38.22
N ILE A 7 0.95 -19.77 -38.04
CA ILE A 7 1.39 -20.25 -36.71
C ILE A 7 1.93 -19.07 -35.88
N THR A 8 2.72 -18.20 -36.48
CA THR A 8 3.26 -17.01 -35.83
C THR A 8 2.14 -16.09 -35.31
N ILE A 9 1.12 -15.80 -36.12
CA ILE A 9 0.00 -14.94 -35.71
C ILE A 9 -0.79 -15.55 -34.54
N ILE A 10 -1.06 -16.87 -34.57
CA ILE A 10 -1.78 -17.55 -33.48
C ILE A 10 -0.98 -17.51 -32.18
N PHE A 11 0.33 -17.75 -32.25
CA PHE A 11 1.20 -17.74 -31.07
C PHE A 11 1.28 -16.35 -30.43
N PHE A 12 1.54 -15.31 -31.22
CA PHE A 12 1.61 -13.94 -30.70
C PHE A 12 0.23 -13.41 -30.27
N GLY A 13 -0.84 -13.75 -30.98
CA GLY A 13 -2.21 -13.41 -30.59
C GLY A 13 -2.61 -14.06 -29.27
N GLY A 14 -2.29 -15.34 -29.08
CA GLY A 14 -2.52 -16.06 -27.83
C GLY A 14 -1.70 -15.50 -26.66
N LEU A 15 -0.44 -15.15 -26.90
CA LEU A 15 0.43 -14.55 -25.88
C LEU A 15 -0.09 -13.19 -25.41
N ILE A 16 -0.49 -12.32 -26.35
CA ILE A 16 -1.07 -11.00 -26.03
C ILE A 16 -2.38 -11.18 -25.24
N PHE A 17 -3.23 -12.13 -25.63
CA PHE A 17 -4.47 -12.42 -24.91
C PHE A 17 -4.21 -12.85 -23.46
N LEU A 18 -3.23 -13.74 -23.23
CA LEU A 18 -2.85 -14.19 -21.87
C LEU A 18 -2.30 -13.04 -21.02
N ILE A 19 -1.50 -12.14 -21.61
CA ILE A 19 -0.97 -10.95 -20.92
C ILE A 19 -2.11 -10.02 -20.48
N VAL A 20 -3.05 -9.73 -21.38
CA VAL A 20 -4.22 -8.88 -21.08
C VAL A 20 -5.11 -9.54 -20.02
N LEU A 21 -5.34 -10.86 -20.13
CA LEU A 21 -6.14 -11.61 -19.17
C LEU A 21 -5.51 -11.60 -17.77
N GLY A 22 -4.18 -11.71 -17.66
CA GLY A 22 -3.45 -11.60 -16.39
C GLY A 22 -3.62 -10.24 -15.71
N MET A 23 -3.64 -9.15 -16.48
CA MET A 23 -3.89 -7.81 -15.92
C MET A 23 -5.34 -7.61 -15.47
N LEU A 24 -6.31 -8.28 -16.10
CA LEU A 24 -7.72 -8.18 -15.73
C LEU A 24 -8.07 -9.00 -14.48
N LEU A 25 -7.42 -10.16 -14.29
CA LEU A 25 -7.75 -11.11 -13.23
C LEU A 25 -7.03 -10.86 -11.90
N ASN A 26 -5.99 -10.03 -11.86
CA ASN A 26 -5.33 -9.67 -10.62
C ASN A 26 -5.89 -8.31 -10.12
N PRO A 27 -6.84 -8.27 -9.17
CA PRO A 27 -7.23 -7.02 -8.53
C PRO A 27 -5.99 -6.52 -7.82
N GLY A 28 -5.27 -5.62 -8.48
CA GLY A 28 -3.94 -5.26 -8.04
C GLY A 28 -3.99 -4.80 -6.59
N LYS A 29 -2.97 -5.19 -5.83
CA LYS A 29 -2.72 -4.67 -4.50
C LYS A 29 -1.55 -3.69 -4.56
N GLY A 30 -1.70 -2.58 -3.88
CA GLY A 30 -0.57 -1.72 -3.54
C GLY A 30 -0.02 -2.15 -2.19
N CYS A 31 1.29 -2.14 -2.02
CA CYS A 31 1.91 -2.38 -0.72
C CYS A 31 2.99 -1.35 -0.49
N TYR A 32 3.16 -0.95 0.77
CA TYR A 32 4.24 -0.09 1.22
C TYR A 32 4.97 -0.77 2.39
N SER A 33 6.28 -0.55 2.50
CA SER A 33 7.07 -1.14 3.58
C SER A 33 8.22 -0.24 4.03
N ILE A 34 8.50 -0.27 5.33
CA ILE A 34 9.67 0.32 5.96
C ILE A 34 10.25 -0.71 6.93
N GLY A 35 11.47 -1.19 6.68
CA GLY A 35 12.05 -2.28 7.47
C GLY A 35 11.15 -3.52 7.46
N GLU A 36 10.79 -4.02 8.64
CA GLU A 36 9.90 -5.18 8.80
C GLU A 36 8.40 -4.81 8.72
N CYS A 37 8.07 -3.52 8.72
CA CYS A 37 6.69 -3.05 8.70
C CYS A 37 6.16 -3.00 7.27
N LYS A 38 5.04 -3.69 7.01
CA LYS A 38 4.40 -3.75 5.70
C LYS A 38 2.89 -3.71 5.83
N SER A 39 2.25 -2.89 4.99
CA SER A 39 0.80 -2.87 4.83
C SER A 39 0.44 -2.77 3.35
N CYS A 40 -0.74 -3.26 3.00
CA CYS A 40 -1.23 -3.31 1.63
C CYS A 40 -2.68 -2.82 1.54
N TRP A 41 -3.05 -2.30 0.38
CA TRP A 41 -4.40 -1.86 0.05
C TRP A 41 -4.82 -2.42 -1.30
N ASN A 42 -6.12 -2.43 -1.55
CA ASN A 42 -6.71 -2.78 -2.84
C ASN A 42 -6.82 -1.53 -3.72
N TRP A 43 -6.41 -1.63 -4.99
CA TRP A 43 -6.59 -0.51 -5.95
C TRP A 43 -8.03 -0.31 -6.40
N ARG A 44 -8.93 -1.23 -6.03
CA ARG A 44 -10.36 -1.21 -6.36
C ARG A 44 -11.15 -1.31 -5.06
N ALA A 45 -12.36 -0.74 -5.06
CA ALA A 45 -13.27 -0.87 -3.94
C ALA A 45 -13.56 -2.35 -3.68
N THR A 46 -13.42 -2.79 -2.43
CA THR A 46 -13.72 -4.17 -2.04
C THR A 46 -14.48 -4.19 -0.72
N THR A 47 -15.17 -5.29 -0.44
CA THR A 47 -15.73 -5.51 0.89
C THR A 47 -14.61 -5.87 1.84
N ILE A 48 -14.41 -5.05 2.86
CA ILE A 48 -13.42 -5.27 3.92
C ILE A 48 -14.10 -5.49 5.26
N ASN A 49 -13.37 -6.09 6.19
CA ASN A 49 -13.74 -6.16 7.60
C ASN A 49 -12.82 -5.25 8.41
N SER A 50 -13.37 -4.27 9.12
CA SER A 50 -12.58 -3.30 9.88
C SER A 50 -13.40 -2.65 11.00
N GLU A 51 -12.74 -2.35 12.12
CA GLU A 51 -13.30 -1.52 13.19
C GLU A 51 -13.54 -0.06 12.74
N LEU A 52 -12.94 0.35 11.62
CA LEU A 52 -13.11 1.68 11.01
C LEU A 52 -14.36 1.77 10.11
N CYS A 53 -15.06 0.65 9.87
CA CYS A 53 -16.35 0.66 9.20
C CYS A 53 -17.44 1.25 10.14
N PRO A 54 -18.51 1.87 9.61
CA PRO A 54 -19.56 2.50 10.44
C PRO A 54 -20.21 1.54 11.45
N ASN A 55 -20.41 0.29 11.07
CA ASN A 55 -20.97 -0.77 11.93
C ASN A 55 -19.89 -1.60 12.64
N LYS A 56 -18.61 -1.25 12.50
CA LYS A 56 -17.43 -1.97 13.03
C LYS A 56 -17.29 -3.43 12.57
N VAL A 57 -18.01 -3.84 11.52
CA VAL A 57 -17.96 -5.20 10.98
C VAL A 57 -17.43 -5.17 9.56
N SER A 58 -18.23 -4.75 8.59
CA SER A 58 -17.87 -4.71 7.18
C SER A 58 -18.45 -3.51 6.45
N CYS A 59 -17.76 -3.08 5.40
CA CYS A 59 -18.14 -1.96 4.55
C CYS A 59 -17.43 -2.09 3.19
N ILE A 60 -17.92 -1.36 2.18
CA ILE A 60 -17.22 -1.22 0.89
C ILE A 60 -16.17 -0.13 1.08
N SER A 61 -14.92 -0.49 0.89
CA SER A 61 -13.81 0.44 1.06
C SER A 61 -13.64 1.37 -0.14
N ASP A 62 -13.20 2.60 0.14
CA ASP A 62 -12.62 3.47 -0.86
C ASP A 62 -11.10 3.17 -0.97
N PRO A 63 -10.56 2.89 -2.17
CA PRO A 63 -9.13 2.60 -2.36
C PRO A 63 -8.18 3.66 -1.81
N MET A 64 -8.57 4.93 -1.87
CA MET A 64 -7.77 6.05 -1.37
C MET A 64 -7.73 6.03 0.16
N ILE A 65 -8.85 5.70 0.81
CA ILE A 65 -8.92 5.54 2.27
C ILE A 65 -8.11 4.32 2.71
N GLU A 66 -8.20 3.19 2.00
CA GLU A 66 -7.36 2.02 2.31
C GLU A 66 -5.87 2.35 2.15
N GLN A 67 -5.49 3.03 1.08
CA GLN A 67 -4.09 3.42 0.85
C GLN A 67 -3.58 4.29 2.00
N HIS A 68 -4.31 5.35 2.36
CA HIS A 68 -3.96 6.22 3.47
C HIS A 68 -3.81 5.42 4.77
N ASN A 69 -4.79 4.58 5.10
CA ASN A 69 -4.77 3.77 6.32
C ASN A 69 -3.60 2.78 6.34
N ALA A 70 -3.26 2.16 5.20
CA ALA A 70 -2.11 1.29 5.07
C ALA A 70 -0.78 2.03 5.27
N LEU A 71 -0.65 3.24 4.73
CA LEU A 71 0.53 4.07 4.95
C LEU A 71 0.68 4.49 6.42
N VAL A 72 -0.42 4.89 7.07
CA VAL A 72 -0.44 5.18 8.52
C VAL A 72 -0.05 3.95 9.33
N ASP A 73 -0.52 2.76 8.98
CA ASP A 73 -0.11 1.50 9.64
C ASP A 73 1.39 1.24 9.56
N VAL A 74 1.97 1.41 8.37
CA VAL A 74 3.42 1.23 8.19
C VAL A 74 4.20 2.25 9.00
N LEU A 75 3.76 3.52 9.00
CA LEU A 75 4.42 4.57 9.76
C LEU A 75 4.40 4.29 11.27
N LEU A 76 3.23 3.95 11.83
CA LEU A 76 3.09 3.66 13.26
C LEU A 76 3.89 2.42 13.67
N CYS A 77 3.88 1.36 12.85
CA CYS A 77 4.72 0.19 13.07
C CYS A 77 6.21 0.54 13.03
N ALA A 78 6.66 1.30 12.02
CA ALA A 78 8.06 1.68 11.88
C ALA A 78 8.52 2.54 13.07
N CYS A 79 7.64 3.41 13.57
CA CYS A 79 7.88 4.17 14.79
C CYS A 79 8.09 3.29 16.02
N ILE A 80 7.31 2.22 16.20
CA ILE A 80 7.51 1.26 17.29
C ILE A 80 8.90 0.61 17.17
N SER A 81 9.31 0.22 15.96
CA SER A 81 10.64 -0.35 15.72
C SER A 81 11.77 0.64 15.99
N ALA A 82 11.62 1.91 15.59
CA ALA A 82 12.59 2.98 15.86
C ALA A 82 12.67 3.31 17.36
N GLN A 83 11.54 3.35 18.07
CA GLN A 83 11.53 3.52 19.52
C GLN A 83 12.25 2.37 20.23
N LYS A 84 11.99 1.13 19.81
CA LYS A 84 12.63 -0.06 20.38
C LYS A 84 14.14 -0.07 20.18
N ASN A 85 14.66 0.48 19.08
CA ASN A 85 16.09 0.56 18.81
C ASN A 85 16.74 1.88 19.26
N GLY A 86 15.99 2.74 19.96
CA GLY A 86 16.48 4.05 20.43
C GLY A 86 16.85 5.01 19.29
N TYR A 87 16.20 4.88 18.13
CA TYR A 87 16.43 5.69 16.92
C TYR A 87 17.85 5.58 16.37
N THR A 88 18.55 4.48 16.61
CA THR A 88 19.93 4.28 16.15
C THR A 88 20.03 3.92 14.66
N ASP A 89 18.96 3.43 14.06
CA ASP A 89 18.90 3.08 12.64
C ASP A 89 18.57 4.31 11.78
N VAL A 90 19.61 4.86 11.14
CA VAL A 90 19.54 6.05 10.30
C VAL A 90 18.62 5.86 9.09
N GLU A 91 18.60 4.67 8.49
CA GLU A 91 17.79 4.41 7.29
C GLU A 91 16.31 4.31 7.66
N LEU A 92 15.99 3.58 8.74
CA LEU A 92 14.64 3.49 9.29
C LEU A 92 14.09 4.90 9.59
N ASN A 93 14.84 5.72 10.32
CA ASN A 93 14.43 7.07 10.68
C ASN A 93 14.15 7.93 9.43
N LYS A 94 15.05 7.91 8.44
CA LYS A 94 14.87 8.68 7.20
C LYS A 94 13.65 8.23 6.40
N ASN A 95 13.32 6.94 6.42
CA ASN A 95 12.14 6.42 5.75
C ASN A 95 10.85 6.80 6.47
N ILE A 96 10.84 6.84 7.81
CA ILE A 96 9.74 7.38 8.62
C ILE A 96 9.50 8.85 8.25
N GLU A 97 10.54 9.68 8.23
CA GLU A 97 10.45 11.10 7.89
C GLU A 97 9.87 11.33 6.49
N LYS A 98 10.35 10.58 5.49
CA LYS A 98 9.85 10.65 4.11
C LYS A 98 8.37 10.26 4.01
N LEU A 99 7.97 9.17 4.68
CA LEU A 99 6.58 8.72 4.66
C LEU A 99 5.67 9.72 5.39
N TYR A 100 6.12 10.26 6.52
CA TYR A 100 5.38 11.31 7.21
C TYR A 100 5.20 12.56 6.33
N GLN A 101 6.26 12.99 5.63
CA GLN A 101 6.17 14.11 4.70
C GLN A 101 5.23 13.82 3.53
N SER A 102 5.19 12.58 3.01
CA SER A 102 4.28 12.24 1.91
C SER A 102 2.81 12.19 2.33
N ILE A 103 2.52 11.76 3.57
CA ILE A 103 1.15 11.72 4.12
C ILE A 103 0.65 13.12 4.47
N THR A 104 1.51 13.94 5.09
CA THR A 104 1.07 15.18 5.76
C THR A 104 1.48 16.46 5.03
N GLY A 105 2.49 16.40 4.17
CA GLY A 105 3.14 17.57 3.58
C GLY A 105 4.15 18.28 4.49
N TYR A 106 4.25 17.89 5.77
CA TYR A 106 5.13 18.54 6.75
C TYR A 106 6.43 17.76 6.95
N GLN A 107 7.51 18.49 7.24
CA GLN A 107 8.79 17.91 7.63
C GLN A 107 8.91 17.90 9.15
N SER A 108 9.37 16.78 9.69
CA SER A 108 9.67 16.58 11.11
C SER A 108 10.70 15.45 11.21
N ASP A 109 11.52 15.44 12.27
CA ASP A 109 12.43 14.33 12.54
C ASP A 109 11.66 13.10 13.05
N ALA A 110 12.25 11.91 12.86
CA ALA A 110 11.62 10.64 13.23
C ALA A 110 11.21 10.57 14.72
N GLN A 111 12.01 11.12 15.64
CA GLN A 111 11.72 11.05 17.07
C GLN A 111 10.48 11.90 17.43
N SER A 112 10.39 13.11 16.89
CA SER A 112 9.21 13.97 17.04
C SER A 112 7.95 13.32 16.46
N ILE A 113 8.04 12.74 15.26
CA ILE A 113 6.93 12.04 14.59
C ILE A 113 6.42 10.88 15.45
N CYS A 114 7.33 10.05 15.95
CA CYS A 114 6.99 8.83 16.66
C CYS A 114 6.53 9.07 18.11
N THR A 115 6.92 10.19 18.73
CA THR A 115 6.50 10.53 20.10
C THR A 115 5.09 11.10 20.12
N ASN A 116 4.73 11.92 19.13
CA ASN A 116 3.41 12.55 19.03
C ASN A 116 2.85 12.40 17.61
N PRO A 117 2.42 11.19 17.20
CA PRO A 117 1.92 10.98 15.85
C PRO A 117 0.62 11.77 15.64
N THR A 118 0.67 12.76 14.74
CA THR A 118 -0.50 13.57 14.35
C THR A 118 -1.33 12.91 13.25
N VAL A 119 -0.84 11.82 12.65
CA VAL A 119 -1.55 11.09 11.62
C VAL A 119 -2.56 10.13 12.24
N THR A 120 -3.76 10.11 11.65
CA THR A 120 -4.83 9.20 12.06
C THR A 120 -5.37 8.47 10.84
N LYS A 121 -5.85 7.25 11.07
CA LYS A 121 -6.59 6.52 10.06
C LYS A 121 -7.93 7.21 9.79
N TRP A 122 -8.37 7.16 8.55
CA TRP A 122 -9.67 7.63 8.12
C TRP A 122 -10.70 6.51 8.27
N LEU A 123 -11.92 6.91 8.66
CA LEU A 123 -13.07 6.00 8.69
C LEU A 123 -13.45 5.62 7.27
N TYR A 124 -13.88 4.38 7.10
CA TYR A 124 -14.50 3.96 5.86
C TYR A 124 -15.95 4.46 5.80
N PRO A 125 -16.48 4.76 4.59
CA PRO A 125 -17.86 5.16 4.40
C PRO A 125 -18.87 4.04 4.72
#